data_AF-A0A7J7ZPV7-F1
#
_entry.id   AF-A0A7J7ZPV7-F1
#
_cell.length_a   1.000
_cell.length_b   1.000
_cell.length_c   1.000
_cell.angle_alpha   90.00
_cell.angle_beta   90.00
_cell.angle_gamma   90.00
#
_symmetry.space_group_name_H-M   'P 1'
#
loop_
_entity.id
_entity.type
_entity.pdbx_description
1 polymer ?
#
loop_
_entity_poly.entity_id
_entity_poly.type
_entity_poly.pdbx_seq_one_letter_code
_entity_poly.pdbx_strand_id
1 'polypeptide(L)'
;MLKSKTFLKKTRAGGVMKIVREHYLRDDIGCGAPGCAACGSAHEGPVLESQPLDRGSSLCPQPHYLLPDTNVLLHQIVNVWRPGTWASVASSLRPPGSLLMFLRTLPSGM
;
A
#
# COMPACT_ATOMS: atom_id res chain seq x y z
N MET A 1 -18.39 14.07 -12.32
CA MET A 1 -18.76 15.50 -12.04
C MET A 1 -17.53 16.40 -12.12
N LEU A 2 -17.60 17.53 -12.84
CA LEU A 2 -16.47 18.46 -13.01
C LEU A 2 -16.36 19.41 -11.81
N LYS A 3 -15.19 19.47 -11.17
CA LYS A 3 -14.86 20.45 -10.12
C LYS A 3 -13.67 21.28 -10.54
N SER A 4 -13.51 22.49 -10.00
CA SER A 4 -12.30 23.31 -10.18
C SER A 4 -11.51 23.38 -8.88
N LYS A 5 -10.19 23.18 -8.95
CA LYS A 5 -9.26 23.31 -7.83
C LYS A 5 -8.36 24.51 -8.10
N THR A 6 -8.47 25.53 -7.26
CA THR A 6 -7.64 26.74 -7.34
C THR A 6 -6.60 26.74 -6.25
N PHE A 7 -5.35 27.04 -6.58
CA PHE A 7 -4.26 27.20 -5.60
C PHE A 7 -3.28 28.28 -6.03
N LEU A 8 -2.59 28.88 -5.06
CA LEU A 8 -1.54 29.86 -5.29
C LEU A 8 -0.18 29.16 -5.33
N LYS A 9 0.61 29.43 -6.36
CA LYS A 9 1.96 28.89 -6.52
C LYS A 9 2.97 30.04 -6.59
N LYS A 10 4.02 29.96 -5.79
CA LYS A 10 5.19 30.84 -5.94
C LYS A 10 6.01 30.41 -7.16
N THR A 11 6.37 31.37 -8.00
CA THR A 11 7.24 31.16 -9.16
C THR A 11 8.71 31.20 -8.74
N ARG A 12 9.59 30.66 -9.59
CA ARG A 12 11.04 30.70 -9.35
C ARG A 12 11.58 32.14 -9.25
N ALA A 13 10.92 33.10 -9.92
CA ALA A 13 11.25 34.52 -9.87
C ALA A 13 10.67 35.26 -8.65
N GLY A 14 10.07 34.55 -7.69
CA GLY A 14 9.52 35.14 -6.46
C GLY A 14 8.10 35.69 -6.57
N GLY A 15 7.49 35.68 -7.76
CA GLY A 15 6.09 36.10 -7.94
C GLY A 15 5.09 35.07 -7.42
N VAL A 16 3.86 35.49 -7.13
CA VAL A 16 2.76 34.60 -6.74
C VAL A 16 1.76 34.51 -7.89
N MET A 17 1.49 33.30 -8.38
CA MET A 17 0.53 33.04 -9.45
C MET A 17 -0.65 32.21 -8.94
N LYS A 18 -1.88 32.59 -9.30
CA LYS A 18 -3.07 31.78 -9.09
C LYS A 18 -3.23 30.78 -10.22
N ILE A 19 -3.25 29.51 -9.88
CA ILE A 19 -3.46 28.41 -10.82
C ILE A 19 -4.86 27.85 -10.59
N VAL A 20 -5.62 27.72 -11.67
CA VAL A 20 -6.94 27.09 -11.71
C VAL A 20 -6.81 25.83 -12.53
N ARG A 21 -7.15 24.67 -11.95
CA ARG A 21 -7.15 23.38 -12.65
C ARG A 21 -8.53 22.75 -12.60
N GLU A 22 -8.90 22.12 -13.68
CA GLU A 22 -10.05 21.23 -13.74
C GLU A 22 -9.74 19.92 -13.00
N HIS A 23 -10.70 19.41 -12.25
CA HIS A 23 -10.63 18.18 -11.48
C HIS A 23 -11.84 17.31 -11.79
N TYR A 24 -11.59 16.21 -12.49
CA TYR A 24 -12.61 15.27 -12.93
C TYR A 24 -12.85 14.23 -11.85
N LEU A 25 -14.04 14.23 -11.25
CA LEU A 25 -14.47 13.15 -10.37
C LEU A 25 -15.14 12.06 -11.21
N ARG A 26 -14.53 10.88 -11.18
CA ARG A 26 -14.92 9.66 -11.89
C ARG A 26 -15.58 8.69 -10.92
N ASP A 27 -16.65 8.04 -11.37
CA ASP A 27 -17.40 7.06 -10.58
C ASP A 27 -17.03 5.61 -10.97
N ASP A 28 -16.22 5.45 -12.02
CA ASP A 28 -15.75 4.19 -12.59
C ASP A 28 -14.35 3.77 -12.08
N ILE A 29 -14.00 4.17 -10.85
CA ILE A 29 -12.74 3.75 -10.20
C ILE A 29 -13.02 2.52 -9.34
N GLY A 30 -12.51 1.35 -9.77
CA GLY A 30 -12.65 0.10 -9.03
C GLY A 30 -11.86 0.08 -7.72
N CYS A 31 -12.36 -0.64 -6.71
CA CYS A 31 -11.73 -0.73 -5.38
C CYS A 31 -10.47 -1.62 -5.36
N GLY A 32 -10.16 -2.34 -6.44
CA GLY A 32 -9.00 -3.24 -6.52
C GLY A 32 -9.15 -4.54 -5.70
N ALA A 33 -10.19 -4.70 -4.88
CA ALA A 33 -10.44 -5.92 -4.12
C ALA A 33 -11.23 -6.96 -4.95
N PRO A 34 -10.78 -8.22 -5.02
CA PRO A 34 -11.48 -9.28 -5.72
C PRO A 34 -12.78 -9.63 -4.99
N GLY A 35 -13.86 -9.88 -5.74
CA GLY A 35 -15.16 -10.25 -5.18
C GLY A 35 -16.06 -9.07 -4.77
N CYS A 36 -15.66 -7.82 -5.04
CA CYS A 36 -16.56 -6.68 -4.89
C CYS A 36 -17.63 -6.67 -6.00
N ALA A 37 -18.86 -7.06 -5.65
CA ALA A 37 -19.97 -7.08 -6.60
C ALA A 37 -20.33 -5.68 -7.16
N ALA A 38 -20.08 -4.62 -6.38
CA ALA A 38 -20.40 -3.24 -6.79
C ALA A 38 -19.42 -2.67 -7.82
N CYS A 39 -18.17 -3.13 -7.83
CA CYS A 39 -17.15 -2.62 -8.76
C CYS A 39 -17.16 -3.34 -10.12
N GLY A 40 -17.89 -4.45 -10.25
CA GLY A 40 -18.08 -5.15 -11.53
C GLY A 40 -16.77 -5.42 -12.27
N SER A 41 -16.66 -4.96 -13.52
CA SER A 41 -15.47 -5.08 -14.38
C SER A 41 -14.51 -3.89 -14.31
N ALA A 42 -14.66 -2.96 -13.36
CA ALA A 42 -13.80 -1.77 -13.24
C ALA A 42 -12.37 -2.07 -12.75
N HIS A 43 -11.92 -3.33 -12.83
CA HIS A 43 -10.61 -3.79 -12.45
C HIS A 43 -9.71 -3.91 -13.69
N GLU A 44 -9.31 -2.78 -14.27
CA GLU A 44 -8.36 -2.76 -15.40
C GLU A 44 -6.87 -2.80 -14.95
N GLY A 45 -6.58 -3.29 -13.73
CA GLY A 45 -5.25 -3.18 -13.13
C GLY A 45 -4.91 -4.28 -12.12
N PRO A 46 -3.75 -4.19 -11.45
CA PRO A 46 -3.34 -5.16 -10.44
C PRO A 46 -4.37 -5.24 -9.32
N VAL A 47 -4.79 -6.46 -9.01
CA VAL A 47 -5.84 -6.77 -8.03
C VAL A 47 -5.18 -7.13 -6.69
N LEU A 48 -5.80 -6.70 -5.60
CA LEU A 48 -5.39 -7.08 -4.25
C LEU A 48 -5.61 -8.57 -4.03
N GLU A 49 -4.83 -9.19 -3.15
CA GLU A 49 -5.10 -10.58 -2.77
C GLU A 49 -6.44 -10.67 -2.03
N SER A 50 -7.25 -11.67 -2.39
CA SER A 50 -8.57 -11.93 -1.78
C SER A 50 -8.46 -12.45 -0.36
N GLN A 51 -7.38 -13.18 -0.09
CA GLN A 51 -7.18 -13.87 1.16
C GLN A 51 -5.69 -13.91 1.49
N PRO A 52 -5.17 -12.88 2.19
CA PRO A 52 -3.77 -12.90 2.61
C PRO A 52 -3.55 -14.10 3.54
N LEU A 53 -2.52 -14.89 3.23
CA LEU A 53 -2.17 -16.12 3.95
C LEU A 53 -1.54 -15.86 5.32
N ASP A 54 -1.18 -14.61 5.62
CA ASP A 54 -0.50 -14.24 6.85
C ASP A 54 -1.43 -14.28 8.05
N ARG A 55 -0.93 -14.83 9.16
CA ARG A 55 -1.60 -14.79 10.46
C ARG A 55 -1.79 -13.32 10.82
N GLY A 56 -3.05 -12.94 11.04
CA GLY A 56 -3.40 -11.60 11.53
C GLY A 56 -2.50 -11.20 12.70
N SER A 57 -2.23 -9.90 12.79
CA SER A 57 -1.45 -9.36 13.90
C SER A 57 -2.15 -9.68 15.22
N SER A 58 -1.41 -9.68 16.33
CA SER A 58 -2.01 -9.88 17.67
C SER A 58 -3.11 -8.86 17.99
N LEU A 59 -3.11 -7.72 17.31
CA LEU A 59 -4.09 -6.65 17.44
C LEU A 59 -5.29 -6.82 16.49
N CYS A 60 -5.05 -7.34 15.28
CA CYS A 60 -6.06 -7.55 14.25
C CYS A 60 -5.96 -9.00 13.74
N PRO A 61 -6.68 -9.95 14.37
CA PRO A 61 -6.58 -11.38 14.05
C PRO A 61 -7.20 -11.74 12.69
N GLN A 62 -8.04 -10.86 12.14
CA GLN A 62 -8.64 -11.04 10.82
C GLN A 62 -7.73 -10.49 9.71
N PRO A 63 -7.79 -11.08 8.49
CA PRO A 63 -7.10 -10.56 7.33
C PRO A 63 -7.57 -9.13 7.03
N HIS A 64 -6.62 -8.21 6.87
CA HIS A 64 -6.89 -6.79 6.68
C HIS A 64 -5.91 -6.17 5.68
N TYR A 65 -6.36 -5.10 5.01
CA TYR A 65 -5.51 -4.30 4.13
C TYR A 65 -4.81 -3.19 4.93
N LEU A 66 -3.60 -2.83 4.50
CA LEU A 66 -2.83 -1.74 5.08
C LEU A 66 -2.92 -0.52 4.16
N LEU A 67 -3.33 0.63 4.72
CA LEU A 67 -3.32 1.92 4.04
C LEU A 67 -2.33 2.84 4.75
N PRO A 68 -1.07 2.95 4.26
CA PRO A 68 -0.06 3.78 4.91
C PRO A 68 -0.34 5.27 4.70
N ASP A 69 -0.03 6.07 5.70
CA ASP A 69 0.01 7.53 5.57
C ASP A 69 1.30 7.99 4.87
N THR A 70 1.27 9.20 4.33
CA THR A 70 2.38 9.88 3.65
C THR A 70 3.63 9.89 4.53
N ASN A 71 3.50 10.21 5.82
CA ASN A 71 4.66 10.28 6.73
C ASN A 71 5.29 8.90 6.94
N VAL A 72 4.45 7.86 7.14
CA VAL A 72 4.91 6.48 7.32
C VAL A 72 5.68 6.03 6.08
N LEU A 73 5.13 6.30 4.89
CA LEU A 73 5.78 5.97 3.64
C LEU A 73 7.12 6.71 3.50
N LEU A 74 7.17 8.03 3.72
CA LEU A 74 8.39 8.83 3.58
C LEU A 74 9.51 8.37 4.52
N HIS A 75 9.18 8.02 5.77
CA HIS A 75 10.17 7.60 6.75
C HIS A 75 10.60 6.13 6.59
N GLN A 76 9.72 5.27 6.06
CA GLN A 76 9.97 3.82 5.99
C GLN A 76 10.29 3.30 4.59
N ILE A 77 10.22 4.13 3.54
CA ILE A 77 10.46 3.68 2.15
C ILE A 77 11.84 3.06 1.93
N VAL A 78 12.87 3.55 2.65
CA VAL A 78 14.22 2.97 2.61
C VAL A 78 14.24 1.53 3.15
N ASN A 79 13.40 1.25 4.14
CA ASN A 79 13.24 -0.10 4.69
C ASN A 79 12.32 -0.97 3.84
N VAL A 80 11.45 -0.40 3.00
CA VAL A 80 10.56 -1.14 2.07
C VAL A 80 11.28 -1.55 0.79
N TRP A 81 12.23 -0.73 0.32
CA TRP A 81 12.91 -0.91 -0.97
C TRP A 81 14.14 -1.84 -0.90
N ARG A 82 14.66 -2.17 0.29
CA ARG A 82 15.78 -3.13 0.40
C ARG A 82 15.30 -4.55 0.12
N PRO A 83 15.90 -5.29 -0.84
CA PRO A 83 15.61 -6.70 -1.03
C PRO A 83 15.81 -7.46 0.29
N GLY A 84 14.79 -8.20 0.76
CA GLY A 84 14.86 -9.04 1.97
C GLY A 84 14.38 -8.41 3.29
N THR A 85 13.95 -7.15 3.31
CA THR A 85 13.50 -6.46 4.55
C THR A 85 12.07 -6.79 4.98
N TRP A 86 11.16 -7.11 4.06
CA TRP A 86 9.81 -7.59 4.43
C TRP A 86 9.86 -8.89 5.25
N ALA A 87 10.87 -9.76 5.01
CA ALA A 87 11.11 -10.92 5.87
C ALA A 87 11.52 -10.51 7.30
N SER A 88 12.25 -9.41 7.45
CA SER A 88 12.65 -8.87 8.76
C SER A 88 11.54 -8.10 9.46
N VAL A 89 10.71 -7.33 8.75
CA VAL A 89 9.55 -6.62 9.34
C VAL A 89 8.48 -7.61 9.82
N ALA A 90 8.24 -8.69 9.05
CA ALA A 90 7.43 -9.81 9.52
C ALA A 90 8.05 -10.52 10.74
N SER A 91 9.38 -10.50 10.88
CA SER A 91 10.08 -11.10 12.02
C SER A 91 10.10 -10.22 13.28
N SER A 92 10.13 -8.90 13.16
CA SER A 92 10.14 -7.96 14.29
C SER A 92 8.74 -7.72 14.89
N LEU A 93 7.68 -8.17 14.20
CA LEU A 93 6.32 -8.26 14.74
C LEU A 93 6.05 -9.59 15.49
N ARG A 94 7.06 -10.46 15.67
CA ARG A 94 6.94 -11.64 16.53
C ARG A 94 7.11 -11.25 18.01
N PRO A 95 6.15 -11.52 18.90
CA PRO A 95 6.38 -11.44 20.33
C PRO A 95 7.43 -12.50 20.75
N PRO A 96 8.25 -12.22 21.78
CA PRO A 96 9.30 -13.13 22.23
C PRO A 96 8.67 -14.31 22.98
N GLY A 97 8.65 -15.49 22.36
CA GLY A 97 8.25 -16.71 23.05
C GLY A 97 7.48 -17.72 22.21
N SER A 98 8.05 -18.20 21.11
CA SER A 98 7.63 -19.49 20.54
C SER A 98 8.79 -20.12 19.78
N LEU A 99 9.42 -21.09 20.43
CA LEU A 99 10.30 -22.08 19.84
C LEU A 99 9.48 -22.87 18.81
N LEU A 100 9.86 -22.86 17.52
CA LEU A 100 9.64 -24.00 16.61
C LEU A 100 10.33 -23.78 15.25
N MET A 101 11.36 -24.62 15.06
CA MET A 101 11.95 -25.16 13.84
C MET A 101 11.63 -24.48 12.49
N PHE A 102 12.63 -23.77 11.97
CA PHE A 102 12.85 -23.74 10.52
C PHE A 102 13.68 -24.97 10.13
N LEU A 103 13.01 -25.99 9.59
CA LEU A 103 13.65 -26.95 8.71
C LEU A 103 13.02 -26.79 7.32
N ARG A 104 13.75 -26.12 6.42
CA ARG A 104 13.91 -26.58 5.04
C ARG A 104 15.02 -25.79 4.37
N THR A 105 16.16 -26.46 4.34
CA THR A 105 17.26 -26.31 3.40
C THR A 105 16.74 -26.17 1.97
N LEU A 106 17.20 -25.13 1.26
CA LEU A 106 17.23 -25.10 -0.20
C LEU A 106 18.09 -26.27 -0.71
N PRO A 107 17.68 -26.99 -1.76
CA PRO A 107 18.60 -27.88 -2.47
C PRO A 107 19.54 -27.04 -3.35
N SER A 108 20.84 -27.16 -3.09
CA SER A 108 21.89 -26.80 -4.04
C SER A 108 21.82 -27.75 -5.23
N GLY A 109 21.83 -27.21 -6.45
CA GLY A 109 21.91 -28.00 -7.66
C GLY A 109 22.12 -27.13 -8.91
N MET A 110 23.38 -26.86 -9.23
CA MET A 110 24.04 -27.12 -10.52
C MET A 110 25.50 -27.43 -10.22
#